data_AF-A0A941RKF7-F1
#
_entry.id   AF-A0A941RKF7-F1
#
_cell.length_a   1.000
_cell.length_b   1.000
_cell.length_c   1.000
_cell.angle_alpha   90.00
_cell.angle_beta   90.00
_cell.angle_gamma   90.00
#
_symmetry.space_group_name_H-M   'P 1'
#
loop_
_entity.id
_entity.type
_entity.pdbx_description
1 polymer ?
#
loop_
_entity_poly.entity_id
_entity_poly.type
_entity_poly.pdbx_seq_one_letter_code
_entity_poly.pdbx_strand_id
1 'polypeptide(L)'
;MPGHRRPPVPSPQPLSLRERGHEPRIAGIDEAGRGPLAGPVVVAAVVFAPGRTPVNGLDDSKVLSEKQREALYPRILERALAWKIVFVEADEIDQRNILQATLHGMREALLGVAHV
;
A
#
# COMPACT_ATOMS: atom_id res chain seq x y z
N MET A 1 46.03 14.07 -11.19
CA MET A 1 45.40 14.63 -9.98
C MET A 1 44.21 13.76 -9.60
N PRO A 2 44.31 12.85 -8.62
CA PRO A 2 43.21 11.99 -8.23
C PRO A 2 42.14 12.81 -7.50
N GLY A 3 40.95 12.89 -8.08
CA GLY A 3 39.81 13.61 -7.52
C GLY A 3 39.40 13.02 -6.17
N HIS A 4 39.54 13.81 -5.11
CA HIS A 4 38.98 13.50 -3.80
C HIS A 4 37.44 13.58 -3.90
N ARG A 5 36.77 12.44 -4.06
CA ARG A 5 35.31 12.38 -3.84
C ARG A 5 35.09 12.61 -2.35
N ARG A 6 34.38 13.69 -1.99
CA ARG A 6 33.91 13.88 -0.62
C ARG A 6 33.00 12.71 -0.25
N PRO A 7 33.11 12.13 0.95
CA PRO A 7 32.17 11.12 1.42
C PRO A 7 30.75 11.72 1.44
N PRO A 8 29.71 10.93 1.17
CA PRO A 8 28.33 11.40 1.27
C PRO A 8 28.08 11.91 2.69
N VAL A 9 27.54 13.13 2.81
CA VAL A 9 27.02 13.64 4.08
C VAL A 9 25.84 12.75 4.45
N PRO A 10 25.85 12.03 5.59
CA PRO A 10 24.69 11.26 6.00
C PRO A 10 23.52 12.24 6.17
N SER A 11 22.43 11.99 5.44
CA SER A 11 21.19 12.70 5.69
C SER A 11 20.78 12.44 7.14
N PRO A 12 20.34 13.45 7.90
CA PRO A 12 19.75 13.20 9.22
C PRO A 12 18.55 12.28 8.99
N GLN A 13 18.69 11.01 9.38
CA GLN A 13 17.56 10.09 9.38
C GLN A 13 16.64 10.60 10.49
N PRO A 14 15.41 11.05 10.18
CA PRO A 14 14.49 11.42 11.24
C PRO A 14 14.33 10.21 12.16
N LEU A 15 14.37 10.44 13.47
CA LEU A 15 14.05 9.40 14.46
C LEU A 15 12.80 8.64 13.98
N SER A 16 12.81 7.33 14.06
CA SER A 16 11.64 6.50 13.79
C SER A 16 10.46 6.99 14.65
N LEU A 17 9.23 6.89 14.16
CA LEU A 17 8.04 7.27 14.96
C LEU A 17 8.02 6.57 16.33
N ARG A 18 8.57 5.34 16.39
CA ARG A 18 8.72 4.54 17.61
C ARG A 18 9.62 5.22 18.65
N GLU A 19 10.73 5.83 18.21
CA GLU A 19 11.65 6.55 19.10
C GLU A 19 11.05 7.86 19.64
N ARG A 20 9.95 8.34 19.05
CA ARG A 20 9.18 9.50 19.55
C ARG A 20 8.05 9.12 20.52
N GLY A 21 7.97 7.87 20.97
CA GLY A 21 6.92 7.42 21.91
C GLY A 21 5.52 7.30 21.29
N HIS A 22 5.42 7.41 19.96
CA HIS A 22 4.19 7.09 19.24
C HIS A 22 4.30 5.68 18.69
N GLU A 23 3.26 4.85 18.84
CA GLU A 23 3.14 3.65 18.01
C GLU A 23 2.65 4.07 16.62
N PRO A 24 3.51 4.11 15.59
CA PRO A 24 3.06 4.45 14.25
C PRO A 24 2.06 3.41 13.76
N ARG A 25 0.91 3.89 13.29
CA ARG A 25 0.02 3.05 12.47
C ARG A 25 0.60 2.98 11.07
N ILE A 26 0.62 1.77 10.53
CA ILE A 26 1.19 1.47 9.22
C ILE A 26 0.04 1.12 8.30
N ALA A 27 -0.06 1.86 7.19
CA ALA A 27 -0.94 1.51 6.09
C ALA A 27 -0.16 0.70 5.04
N GLY A 28 -0.64 -0.50 4.71
CA GLY A 28 -0.20 -1.23 3.53
C GLY A 28 -1.03 -0.80 2.33
N ILE A 29 -0.38 -0.54 1.19
CA ILE A 29 -1.03 -0.10 -0.05
C ILE A 29 -0.49 -0.96 -1.20
N ASP A 30 -1.38 -1.45 -2.06
CA ASP A 30 -1.01 -2.21 -3.26
C ASP A 30 -2.06 -2.03 -4.37
N GLU A 31 -1.68 -2.33 -5.60
CA GLU A 31 -2.53 -2.23 -6.78
C GLU A 31 -2.64 -3.52 -7.61
N ALA A 32 -3.78 -3.68 -8.28
CA ALA A 32 -4.01 -4.70 -9.29
C ALA A 32 -4.58 -4.09 -10.56
N GLY A 33 -4.28 -4.67 -11.73
CA GLY A 33 -4.87 -4.23 -13.00
C GLY A 33 -4.03 -3.25 -13.84
N ARG A 34 -2.73 -3.08 -13.55
CA ARG A 34 -1.86 -2.18 -14.35
C ARG A 34 -1.42 -2.71 -15.71
N GLY A 35 -1.46 -4.02 -15.89
CA GLY A 35 -0.99 -4.71 -17.11
C GLY A 35 -2.07 -5.12 -18.12
N PRO A 36 -3.31 -5.45 -17.71
CA PRO A 36 -4.40 -5.75 -18.64
C PRO A 36 -4.72 -4.61 -19.61
N LEU A 37 -5.27 -4.96 -20.78
CA LEU A 37 -5.73 -4.00 -21.80
C LEU A 37 -7.12 -3.43 -21.53
N ALA A 38 -7.87 -4.01 -20.60
CA ALA A 38 -9.23 -3.63 -20.29
C ALA A 38 -9.47 -3.71 -18.78
N GLY A 39 -10.38 -2.87 -18.31
CA GLY A 39 -10.75 -2.76 -16.90
C GLY A 39 -9.96 -1.70 -16.15
N PRO A 40 -10.33 -1.44 -14.89
CA PRO A 40 -9.71 -0.42 -14.07
C PRO A 40 -8.39 -0.90 -13.46
N VAL A 41 -7.61 0.06 -12.96
CA VAL A 41 -6.63 -0.21 -11.91
C VAL A 41 -7.34 -0.11 -10.57
N VAL A 42 -7.23 -1.15 -9.76
CA VAL A 42 -7.81 -1.19 -8.41
C VAL A 42 -6.68 -1.03 -7.41
N VAL A 43 -6.85 -0.10 -6.47
CA VAL A 43 -5.89 0.16 -5.39
C VAL A 43 -6.56 -0.07 -4.05
N ALA A 44 -5.88 -0.76 -3.14
CA ALA A 44 -6.35 -0.98 -1.79
C ALA A 44 -5.37 -0.41 -0.77
N ALA A 45 -5.89 0.20 0.29
CA ALA A 45 -5.14 0.56 1.49
C ALA A 45 -5.74 -0.15 2.70
N VAL A 46 -4.90 -0.71 3.57
CA VAL A 46 -5.31 -1.44 4.79
C VAL A 46 -4.42 -1.05 5.96
N VAL A 47 -5.03 -0.77 7.12
CA VAL A 47 -4.33 -0.49 8.38
C VAL A 47 -4.70 -1.57 9.39
N PHE A 48 -3.71 -2.16 10.05
CA PHE A 48 -3.92 -3.08 11.18
C PHE A 48 -3.51 -2.42 12.49
N ALA A 49 -4.11 -2.88 13.59
CA ALA A 49 -3.72 -2.46 14.93
C ALA A 49 -2.27 -2.88 15.24
N PRO A 50 -1.46 -2.02 15.89
CA PRO A 50 -0.16 -2.41 16.40
C PRO A 50 -0.25 -3.67 17.27
N GLY A 51 0.73 -4.57 17.16
CA GLY A 51 0.80 -5.78 17.99
C GLY A 51 -0.24 -6.86 17.67
N ARG A 52 -1.10 -6.70 16.65
CA ARG A 52 -2.01 -7.79 16.24
C ARG A 52 -1.23 -8.94 15.63
N THR A 53 -1.66 -10.15 15.97
CA THR A 53 -1.18 -11.37 15.31
C THR A 53 -1.50 -11.31 13.81
N PRO A 54 -0.55 -11.68 12.92
CA PRO A 54 -0.80 -11.77 11.50
C PRO A 54 -2.05 -12.60 11.18
N VAL A 55 -2.71 -12.30 10.06
CA VAL A 55 -3.82 -13.14 9.59
C VAL A 55 -3.22 -14.48 9.15
N ASN A 56 -3.54 -15.57 9.87
CA ASN A 56 -3.00 -16.90 9.55
C ASN A 56 -3.31 -17.28 8.09
N GLY A 57 -2.24 -17.59 7.34
CA GLY A 57 -2.30 -17.93 5.92
C GLY A 57 -2.24 -16.72 4.97
N LEU A 58 -2.09 -15.50 5.48
CA LEU A 58 -1.80 -14.33 4.65
C LEU A 58 -0.33 -14.36 4.24
N ASP A 59 -0.11 -14.50 2.94
CA ASP A 59 1.18 -14.53 2.27
C ASP A 59 1.04 -13.76 0.93
N ASP A 60 2.11 -13.65 0.13
CA ASP A 60 2.06 -13.02 -1.19
C ASP A 60 0.92 -13.62 -2.04
N SER A 61 0.10 -12.74 -2.64
CA SER A 61 -1.10 -13.12 -3.39
C SER A 61 -0.82 -14.04 -4.58
N LYS A 62 0.45 -14.09 -5.03
CA LYS A 62 0.94 -14.95 -6.12
C LYS A 62 1.13 -16.40 -5.70
N VAL A 63 1.25 -16.70 -4.41
CA VAL A 63 1.36 -18.07 -3.89
C VAL A 63 -0.03 -18.64 -3.57
N LEU A 64 -1.00 -17.78 -3.31
CA LEU A 64 -2.35 -18.16 -2.93
C LEU A 64 -3.21 -18.52 -4.15
N SER A 65 -3.98 -19.60 -4.06
CA SER A 65 -5.08 -19.89 -5.00
C SER A 65 -6.22 -18.88 -4.85
N GLU A 66 -7.05 -18.76 -5.89
CA GLU A 66 -8.26 -17.93 -5.86
C GLU A 66 -9.14 -18.23 -4.65
N LYS A 67 -9.45 -19.51 -4.40
CA LYS A 67 -10.23 -19.96 -3.26
C LYS A 67 -9.63 -19.55 -1.90
N GLN A 68 -8.30 -19.57 -1.77
CA GLN A 68 -7.63 -19.10 -0.56
C GLN A 68 -7.76 -17.57 -0.41
N ARG A 69 -7.62 -16.81 -1.48
CA ARG A 69 -7.81 -15.35 -1.46
C ARG A 69 -9.24 -14.97 -1.06
N GLU A 70 -10.24 -15.64 -1.63
CA GLU A 70 -11.65 -15.43 -1.27
C GLU A 70 -11.93 -15.73 0.20
N ALA A 71 -11.33 -16.79 0.75
CA ALA A 71 -11.45 -17.12 2.17
C ALA A 71 -10.71 -16.14 3.09
N LEU A 72 -9.61 -15.53 2.62
CA LEU A 72 -8.82 -14.56 3.38
C LEU A 72 -9.44 -13.16 3.37
N TYR A 73 -10.07 -12.75 2.27
CA TYR A 73 -10.66 -11.42 2.12
C TYR A 73 -11.54 -10.99 3.31
N PRO A 74 -12.59 -11.72 3.73
CA PRO A 74 -13.41 -11.31 4.86
C PRO A 74 -12.62 -11.28 6.18
N ARG A 75 -11.65 -12.18 6.36
CA ARG A 75 -10.80 -12.24 7.56
C ARG A 75 -9.85 -11.04 7.65
N ILE A 76 -9.38 -10.55 6.51
CA ILE A 76 -8.57 -9.33 6.42
C ILE A 76 -9.43 -8.13 6.79
N LEU A 77 -10.61 -7.99 6.21
CA LEU A 77 -11.51 -6.86 6.46
C LEU A 77 -11.97 -6.78 7.92
N GLU A 78 -12.37 -7.91 8.50
CA GLU A 78 -12.76 -8.00 9.92
C GLU A 78 -11.61 -7.61 10.86
N ARG A 79 -10.36 -7.88 10.43
CA ARG A 79 -9.17 -7.60 11.23
C ARG A 79 -8.56 -6.23 10.99
N ALA A 80 -8.92 -5.54 9.91
CA ALA A 80 -8.42 -4.21 9.63
C ALA A 80 -9.03 -3.20 10.62
N LEU A 81 -8.23 -2.23 11.05
CA LEU A 81 -8.73 -1.03 11.74
C LEU A 81 -9.47 -0.12 10.76
N ALA A 82 -8.89 0.05 9.56
CA ALA A 82 -9.52 0.70 8.43
C ALA A 82 -9.00 0.10 7.14
N TRP A 83 -9.83 0.20 6.11
CA TRP A 83 -9.47 -0.17 4.76
C TRP A 83 -10.22 0.71 3.76
N LYS A 84 -9.65 0.86 2.57
CA LYS A 84 -10.28 1.57 1.45
C LYS A 84 -9.89 0.87 0.16
N ILE A 85 -10.85 0.71 -0.74
CA ILE A 85 -10.64 0.28 -2.12
C ILE A 85 -11.02 1.45 -3.03
N VAL A 86 -10.18 1.72 -4.02
CA VAL A 86 -10.35 2.75 -5.04
C VAL A 86 -10.24 2.08 -6.40
N PHE A 87 -11.20 2.38 -7.27
CA PHE A 87 -11.19 1.98 -8.67
C PHE A 87 -10.80 3.21 -9.48
N VAL A 88 -9.77 3.08 -10.31
CA VAL A 88 -9.35 4.10 -11.28
C VAL A 88 -9.74 3.56 -12.66
N GLU A 89 -10.82 4.10 -13.20
CA GLU A 89 -11.44 3.62 -14.43
C GLU A 89 -10.57 3.90 -15.67
N ALA A 90 -10.82 3.16 -16.75
CA ALA A 90 -10.01 3.21 -17.96
C ALA A 90 -9.94 4.62 -18.59
N ASP A 91 -11.04 5.38 -18.54
CA ASP A 91 -11.10 6.76 -19.02
C ASP A 91 -10.22 7.71 -18.19
N GLU A 92 -10.12 7.50 -16.88
CA GLU A 92 -9.18 8.23 -16.02
C GLU A 92 -7.73 7.84 -16.29
N ILE A 93 -7.47 6.56 -16.57
CA ILE A 93 -6.15 6.03 -16.95
C ILE A 93 -5.69 6.68 -18.26
N ASP A 94 -6.57 6.73 -19.26
CA ASP A 94 -6.27 7.32 -20.57
C ASP A 94 -5.93 8.81 -20.46
N GLN A 95 -6.61 9.54 -19.57
CA GLN A 95 -6.33 10.97 -19.33
C GLN A 95 -5.01 11.23 -18.61
N ARG A 96 -4.61 10.33 -17.70
CA ARG A 96 -3.48 10.57 -16.78
C ARG A 96 -2.22 9.80 -17.12
N ASN A 97 -2.30 8.77 -17.96
CA ASN A 97 -1.38 7.63 -18.07
C ASN A 97 -1.41 6.68 -16.86
N ILE A 98 -1.01 5.43 -17.10
CA ILE A 98 -1.10 4.33 -16.14
C ILE A 98 -0.33 4.56 -14.85
N LEU A 99 0.83 5.23 -14.91
CA LEU A 99 1.64 5.51 -13.72
C LEU A 99 0.95 6.53 -12.82
N GLN A 100 0.50 7.66 -13.40
CA GLN A 100 -0.14 8.72 -12.62
C GLN A 100 -1.53 8.31 -12.12
N ALA A 101 -2.28 7.54 -12.90
CA ALA A 101 -3.54 6.95 -12.48
C ALA A 101 -3.35 6.05 -11.24
N THR A 102 -2.33 5.19 -11.25
CA THR A 102 -1.98 4.35 -10.10
C THR A 102 -1.61 5.19 -8.88
N LEU A 103 -0.72 6.18 -9.04
CA LEU A 103 -0.30 7.06 -7.93
C LEU A 103 -1.48 7.87 -7.36
N HIS A 104 -2.42 8.29 -8.21
CA HIS A 104 -3.65 8.92 -7.79
C HIS A 104 -4.50 7.97 -6.95
N GLY A 105 -4.74 6.75 -7.42
CA GLY A 105 -5.47 5.72 -6.67
C GLY A 105 -4.83 5.39 -5.32
N MET A 106 -3.50 5.29 -5.26
CA MET A 106 -2.75 5.09 -4.01
C MET A 106 -2.94 6.23 -3.02
N ARG A 107 -2.91 7.47 -3.49
CA ARG A 107 -3.16 8.65 -2.65
C ARG A 107 -4.58 8.63 -2.09
N GLU A 108 -5.58 8.40 -2.93
CA GLU A 108 -6.99 8.38 -2.51
C GLU A 108 -7.27 7.23 -1.54
N ALA A 109 -6.68 6.05 -1.77
CA ALA A 109 -6.81 4.91 -0.87
C ALA A 109 -6.19 5.22 0.51
N LEU A 110 -4.99 5.82 0.54
CA LEU A 110 -4.32 6.22 1.78
C LEU A 110 -5.14 7.26 2.56
N LEU A 111 -5.66 8.29 1.88
CA LEU A 111 -6.49 9.31 2.54
C LEU A 111 -7.76 8.70 3.14
N GLY A 112 -8.34 7.69 2.49
CA GLY A 112 -9.50 6.96 3.01
C GLY A 112 -9.26 6.25 4.33
N VAL A 113 -8.00 5.94 4.69
CA VAL A 113 -7.63 5.27 5.94
C VAL A 113 -6.86 6.17 6.91
N ALA A 114 -6.64 7.45 6.58
CA ALA A 114 -5.85 8.36 7.42
C ALA A 114 -6.55 8.80 8.72
N HIS A 115 -7.81 8.42 8.91
CA HIS A 115 -8.60 8.73 10.10
C HIS A 115 -8.32 7.80 11.28
N VAL A 116 -7.64 6.67 11.06
CA VAL A 116 -7.38 5.68 12.11
C VAL A 116 -6.05 5.79 12.79
#